data_AF-A0A951PDX7-F1
#
_entry.id   AF-A0A951PDX7-F1
#
_cell.length_a   1.000
_cell.length_b   1.000
_cell.length_c   1.000
_cell.angle_alpha   90.00
_cell.angle_beta   90.00
_cell.angle_gamma   90.00
#
_symmetry.space_group_name_H-M   'P 1'
#
loop_
_entity.id
_entity.type
_entity.pdbx_description
1 polymer ?
#
loop_
_entity_poly.entity_id
_entity_poly.type
_entity_poly.pdbx_seq_one_letter_code
_entity_poly.pdbx_strand_id
1 'polypeptide(L)'
;MYRHGKRGQQVILEGIAMPLTVSWFWLKRAEGKRELRFVVSSYPYSGASLVRLGRRRWAIEGFFKIIKHRFGLHCFGQSTRLGVYRWLILSWIAYLLVDWIDQWSLPPLLDWKVASDLALSVLFPSVVWFQLLKQIGGKIVKSGG
;
A
#
# COMPACT_ATOMS: atom_id res chain seq x y z
N MET A 1 25.22 13.21 -8.06
CA MET A 1 24.34 14.02 -7.18
C MET A 1 24.24 13.53 -5.72
N TYR A 2 23.95 12.26 -5.41
CA TYR A 2 23.73 11.81 -4.01
C TYR A 2 24.89 12.06 -3.01
N ARG A 3 26.16 11.98 -3.46
CA ARG A 3 27.35 12.17 -2.60
C ARG A 3 27.71 13.64 -2.31
N HIS A 4 27.23 14.58 -3.13
CA HIS A 4 27.62 16.00 -3.06
C HIS A 4 26.44 16.98 -3.02
N GLY A 5 25.21 16.50 -3.16
CA GLY A 5 23.99 17.31 -3.12
C GLY A 5 23.40 17.42 -1.72
N LYS A 6 22.59 18.46 -1.50
CA LYS A 6 21.79 18.60 -0.26
C LYS A 6 20.38 18.05 -0.48
N ARG A 7 19.82 17.38 0.53
CA ARG A 7 18.41 16.94 0.49
C ARG A 7 17.48 18.15 0.50
N GLY A 8 16.49 18.17 -0.39
CA GLY A 8 15.59 19.31 -0.54
C GLY A 8 16.18 20.45 -1.39
N GLN A 9 17.27 20.19 -2.10
CA GLN A 9 17.84 21.13 -3.05
C GLN A 9 16.96 21.20 -4.30
N GLN A 10 16.73 22.42 -4.81
CA GLN A 10 16.17 22.63 -6.14
C GLN A 10 17.25 22.47 -7.21
N VAL A 11 16.92 21.69 -8.23
CA VAL A 11 17.75 21.47 -9.40
C VAL A 11 16.89 21.59 -10.65
N ILE A 12 17.49 22.08 -11.73
CA ILE A 12 16.88 22.02 -13.06
C ILE A 12 17.42 20.74 -13.69
N LEU A 13 16.53 19.83 -14.06
CA LEU A 13 16.90 18.61 -14.76
C LEU A 13 16.91 18.90 -16.26
N GLU A 14 17.91 18.34 -16.95
CA GLU A 14 18.01 18.46 -18.40
C GLU A 14 16.73 17.91 -19.06
N GLY A 15 16.09 18.72 -19.92
CA GLY A 15 14.81 18.40 -20.54
C GLY A 15 13.56 18.77 -19.73
N ILE A 16 13.69 19.33 -18.52
CA ILE A 16 12.55 19.83 -17.73
C ILE A 16 12.75 21.31 -17.43
N ALA A 17 11.89 22.16 -17.99
CA ALA A 17 12.02 23.63 -17.91
C ALA A 17 11.70 24.23 -16.53
N MET A 18 11.19 23.44 -15.57
CA MET A 18 10.81 23.91 -14.24
C MET A 18 11.80 23.42 -13.17
N PRO A 19 12.07 24.23 -12.12
CA PRO A 19 12.90 23.80 -11.01
C PRO A 19 12.21 22.68 -10.23
N LEU A 20 12.99 21.65 -9.90
CA LEU A 20 12.52 20.48 -9.17
C LEU A 20 13.29 20.33 -7.87
N THR A 21 12.57 20.20 -6.77
CA THR A 21 13.14 19.84 -5.48
C THR A 21 13.40 18.35 -5.42
N VAL A 22 14.64 17.96 -5.14
CA VAL A 22 15.06 16.56 -5.07
C VAL A 22 15.46 16.18 -3.65
N SER A 23 15.06 14.99 -3.22
CA SER A 23 15.52 14.37 -1.99
C SER A 23 15.59 12.85 -2.17
N TRP A 24 16.14 12.15 -1.18
CA TRP A 24 16.35 10.71 -1.26
C TRP A 24 16.31 10.05 0.11
N PHE A 25 15.92 8.78 0.13
CA PHE A 25 15.93 7.97 1.35
C PHE A 25 16.28 6.51 1.06
N TRP A 26 16.74 5.83 2.10
CA TRP A 26 17.00 4.40 2.06
C TRP A 26 15.75 3.65 2.51
N LEU A 27 15.27 2.73 1.67
CA LEU A 27 14.22 1.78 2.02
C LEU A 27 14.89 0.49 2.49
N LYS A 28 14.60 0.04 3.72
CA LYS A 28 15.06 -1.26 4.23
C LYS A 28 14.17 -2.37 3.66
N ARG A 29 14.76 -3.42 3.10
CA ARG A 29 14.06 -4.66 2.72
C ARG A 29 14.33 -5.78 3.72
N ALA A 30 13.50 -6.83 3.64
CA ALA A 30 13.49 -8.00 4.53
C ALA A 30 14.78 -8.84 4.58
N GLU A 31 15.82 -8.50 3.81
CA GLU A 31 17.10 -9.23 3.73
C GLU A 31 18.30 -8.35 4.10
N GLY A 32 18.09 -7.22 4.80
CA GLY A 32 19.15 -6.26 5.12
C GLY A 32 19.62 -5.41 3.93
N LYS A 33 19.19 -5.74 2.70
CA LYS A 33 19.39 -4.93 1.50
C LYS A 33 18.69 -3.57 1.65
N ARG A 34 19.41 -2.50 1.29
CA ARG A 34 18.90 -1.13 1.27
C ARG A 34 18.79 -0.66 -0.17
N GLU A 35 17.63 -0.16 -0.55
CA GLU A 35 17.43 0.46 -1.86
C GLU A 35 17.38 1.97 -1.71
N LEU A 36 18.21 2.66 -2.50
CA LEU A 36 18.16 4.12 -2.58
C LEU A 36 16.98 4.52 -3.46
N ARG A 37 16.09 5.34 -2.92
CA ARG A 37 14.94 5.90 -3.64
C ARG A 37 15.09 7.42 -3.72
N PHE A 38 14.94 7.93 -4.94
CA PHE A 38 14.86 9.37 -5.20
C PHE A 38 13.40 9.82 -5.19
N VAL A 39 13.18 11.04 -4.71
CA VAL A 39 11.88 11.70 -4.66
C VAL A 39 12.07 13.09 -5.22
N VAL A 40 11.14 13.48 -6.08
CA VAL A 40 11.20 14.74 -6.82
C VAL A 40 9.84 15.44 -6.70
N SER A 41 9.85 16.75 -6.56
CA SER A 41 8.64 17.59 -6.47
C SER A 41 8.85 18.89 -7.22
N SER A 42 7.82 19.38 -7.91
CA SER A 42 7.77 20.73 -8.49
C SER A 42 7.58 21.82 -7.43
N TYR A 43 7.07 21.46 -6.24
CA TYR A 43 6.92 22.37 -5.11
C TYR A 43 8.18 22.38 -4.21
N PRO A 44 8.61 23.55 -3.69
CA PRO A 44 9.79 23.74 -2.82
C PRO A 44 9.62 23.15 -1.41
N TYR A 45 9.46 21.83 -1.30
CA TYR A 45 9.40 21.18 0.01
C TYR A 45 10.77 21.11 0.69
N SER A 46 10.78 21.13 2.03
CA SER A 46 11.99 20.78 2.78
C SER A 46 12.39 19.33 2.49
N GLY A 47 13.69 19.05 2.53
CA GLY A 47 14.22 17.71 2.24
C GLY A 47 13.63 16.61 3.13
N ALA A 48 13.28 16.94 4.38
CA ALA A 48 12.62 16.05 5.31
C ALA A 48 11.16 15.78 4.95
N SER A 49 10.40 16.83 4.60
CA SER A 49 9.00 16.71 4.16
C SER A 49 8.89 15.90 2.87
N LEU A 50 9.79 16.14 1.91
CA LEU A 50 9.81 15.41 0.64
C LEU A 50 10.15 13.92 0.85
N VAL A 51 11.06 13.60 1.77
CA VAL A 51 11.36 12.22 2.16
C VAL A 51 10.18 11.55 2.87
N ARG A 52 9.47 12.27 3.74
CA ARG A 52 8.24 11.77 4.38
C ARG A 52 7.19 11.44 3.32
N LEU A 53 6.87 12.37 2.43
CA LEU A 53 5.95 12.17 1.30
C LEU A 53 6.37 10.99 0.42
N GLY A 54 7.66 10.89 0.10
CA GLY A 54 8.20 9.77 -0.67
C GLY A 54 7.96 8.43 0.02
N ARG A 55 8.24 8.32 1.33
CA ARG A 55 7.97 7.09 2.09
C ARG A 55 6.49 6.71 2.07
N ARG A 56 5.59 7.69 2.20
CA ARG A 56 4.13 7.48 2.12
C ARG A 56 3.72 6.86 0.78
N ARG A 57 4.14 7.49 -0.34
CA ARG A 57 3.85 7.01 -1.70
C ARG A 57 4.35 5.57 -1.91
N TRP A 58 5.58 5.30 -1.44
CA TRP A 58 6.20 3.98 -1.56
C TRP A 58 5.52 2.91 -0.69
N ALA A 59 4.99 3.26 0.48
CA ALA A 59 4.21 2.32 1.31
C ALA A 59 2.90 1.92 0.63
N ILE A 60 2.19 2.89 0.04
CA ILE A 60 0.96 2.64 -0.74
C ILE A 60 1.28 1.74 -1.95
N GLU A 61 2.33 2.06 -2.70
CA GLU A 61 2.78 1.23 -3.82
C GLU A 61 3.13 -0.20 -3.38
N GLY A 62 3.85 -0.35 -2.27
CA GLY A 62 4.21 -1.65 -1.70
C GLY A 62 2.99 -2.48 -1.31
N PHE A 63 2.02 -1.87 -0.64
CA PHE A 63 0.75 -2.49 -0.27
C PHE A 63 -0.01 -3.00 -1.51
N PHE A 64 -0.20 -2.15 -2.51
CA PHE A 64 -0.88 -2.55 -3.75
C PHE A 64 -0.11 -3.62 -4.51
N LYS A 65 1.23 -3.57 -4.51
CA LYS A 65 2.06 -4.59 -5.13
C LYS A 65 1.89 -5.95 -4.46
N ILE A 66 1.88 -5.98 -3.12
CA ILE A 66 1.62 -7.18 -2.34
C ILE A 66 0.22 -7.71 -2.64
N ILE A 67 -0.80 -6.84 -2.63
CA ILE A 67 -2.16 -7.29 -2.86
C ILE A 67 -2.39 -7.79 -4.27
N LYS A 68 -1.85 -7.07 -5.28
CA LYS A 68 -1.92 -7.49 -6.68
C LYS A 68 -1.35 -8.89 -6.88
N HIS A 69 -0.22 -9.19 -6.23
CA HIS A 69 0.48 -10.45 -6.40
C HIS A 69 -0.07 -11.57 -5.51
N ARG A 70 -0.43 -11.29 -4.25
CA ARG A 70 -0.87 -12.30 -3.28
C ARG A 70 -2.35 -12.61 -3.34
N PHE A 71 -3.19 -11.61 -3.65
CA PHE A 71 -4.63 -11.80 -3.79
C PHE A 71 -5.07 -11.99 -5.25
N GLY A 72 -4.12 -12.17 -6.18
CA GLY A 72 -4.42 -12.47 -7.57
C GLY A 72 -5.25 -11.38 -8.24
N LEU A 73 -5.03 -10.10 -7.89
CA LEU A 73 -5.89 -8.99 -8.31
C LEU A 73 -5.89 -8.77 -9.82
N HIS A 74 -4.83 -9.24 -10.50
CA HIS A 74 -4.76 -9.28 -11.97
C HIS A 74 -5.83 -10.18 -12.60
N CYS A 75 -6.36 -11.14 -11.83
CA CYS A 75 -7.39 -12.07 -12.27
C CYS A 75 -8.81 -11.62 -11.90
N PHE A 76 -8.99 -10.48 -11.22
CA PHE A 76 -10.33 -9.97 -10.96
C PHE A 76 -10.89 -9.31 -12.22
N GLY A 77 -11.57 -10.13 -13.02
CA GLY A 77 -12.40 -9.68 -14.12
C GLY A 77 -13.46 -8.70 -13.61
N GLN A 78 -13.29 -7.42 -13.96
CA GLN A 78 -14.27 -6.35 -13.73
C GLN A 78 -15.61 -6.61 -14.44
N SER A 79 -15.69 -7.63 -15.31
CA SER A 79 -16.91 -8.07 -15.98
C SER A 79 -17.89 -8.83 -15.09
N THR A 80 -17.51 -9.17 -13.84
CA THR A 80 -18.38 -9.90 -12.91
C THR A 80 -18.76 -9.04 -11.71
N ARG A 81 -19.99 -9.18 -11.22
CA ARG A 81 -20.53 -8.46 -10.05
C ARG A 81 -19.62 -8.60 -8.82
N LEU A 82 -19.06 -9.80 -8.61
CA LEU A 82 -18.12 -10.09 -7.53
C LEU A 82 -16.76 -9.37 -7.71
N GLY A 83 -16.29 -9.22 -8.94
CA GLY A 83 -15.10 -8.42 -9.27
C GLY A 83 -15.27 -6.95 -8.93
N VAL A 84 -16.46 -6.38 -9.20
CA VAL A 84 -16.78 -4.98 -8.87
C VAL A 84 -16.78 -4.75 -7.35
N TYR A 85 -17.40 -5.64 -6.55
CA TYR A 85 -17.36 -5.51 -5.08
C TYR A 85 -15.93 -5.59 -4.53
N ARG A 86 -15.11 -6.50 -5.04
CA ARG A 86 -13.71 -6.62 -4.63
C ARG A 86 -12.91 -5.35 -4.98
N TRP A 87 -13.16 -4.77 -6.14
CA TRP A 87 -12.55 -3.50 -6.55
C TRP A 87 -12.99 -2.33 -5.64
N LEU A 88 -14.27 -2.24 -5.28
CA LEU A 88 -14.77 -1.21 -4.36
C LEU A 88 -14.14 -1.34 -2.96
N ILE A 89 -14.05 -2.56 -2.41
CA ILE A 89 -13.36 -2.80 -1.14
C ILE A 89 -11.90 -2.36 -1.24
N LEU A 90 -11.24 -2.65 -2.36
CA LEU A 90 -9.85 -2.25 -2.58
C LEU A 90 -9.67 -0.72 -2.62
N SER A 91 -10.56 -0.02 -3.33
CA SER A 91 -10.59 1.44 -3.38
C SER A 91 -10.85 2.04 -2.00
N TRP A 92 -11.71 1.40 -1.20
CA TRP A 92 -11.98 1.82 0.18
C TRP A 92 -10.77 1.59 1.09
N ILE A 93 -10.11 0.43 1.02
CA ILE A 93 -8.89 0.18 1.79
C ILE A 93 -7.78 1.15 1.38
N ALA A 94 -7.66 1.47 0.09
CA ALA A 94 -6.71 2.46 -0.40
C ALA A 94 -6.97 3.85 0.20
N TYR A 95 -8.23 4.27 0.24
CA TYR A 95 -8.66 5.52 0.87
C TYR A 95 -8.30 5.53 2.36
N LEU A 96 -8.63 4.47 3.10
CA LEU A 96 -8.28 4.33 4.51
C LEU A 96 -6.77 4.34 4.72
N LEU A 97 -5.98 3.73 3.81
CA LEU A 97 -4.51 3.76 3.91
C LEU A 97 -3.95 5.16 3.72
N VAL A 98 -4.51 5.93 2.78
CA VAL A 98 -4.11 7.32 2.56
C VAL A 98 -4.40 8.15 3.80
N ASP A 99 -5.59 8.02 4.36
CA ASP A 99 -6.02 8.69 5.59
C ASP A 99 -5.15 8.28 6.80
N TRP A 100 -4.91 6.98 6.96
CA TRP A 100 -4.07 6.43 8.02
C TRP A 100 -2.62 6.92 7.90
N ILE A 101 -2.05 6.91 6.70
CA ILE A 101 -0.67 7.36 6.46
C ILE A 101 -0.54 8.88 6.67
N ASP A 102 -1.60 9.64 6.40
CA ASP A 102 -1.63 11.07 6.68
C ASP A 102 -1.63 11.34 8.19
N GLN A 103 -2.45 10.59 8.94
CA GLN A 103 -2.51 10.64 10.41
C GLN A 103 -1.19 10.16 11.07
N TRP A 104 -0.52 9.13 10.55
CA TRP A 104 0.70 8.54 11.14
C TRP A 104 2.01 9.21 10.71
N SER A 105 2.02 10.55 10.64
CA SER A 105 3.17 11.40 10.27
C SER A 105 4.46 11.21 11.09
N LEU A 106 4.46 10.52 12.24
CA LEU A 106 5.62 10.30 13.12
C LEU A 106 5.48 8.99 13.92
N PRO A 107 6.58 8.22 14.14
CA PRO A 107 7.38 7.49 13.16
C PRO A 107 6.80 6.07 12.87
N PRO A 108 7.03 5.47 11.67
CA PRO A 108 6.45 4.17 11.35
C PRO A 108 7.44 3.03 11.61
N LEU A 109 7.12 2.18 12.59
CA LEU A 109 7.69 0.84 12.75
C LEU A 109 6.68 -0.23 12.34
N LEU A 110 5.85 0.03 11.32
CA LEU A 110 4.85 -0.94 10.90
C LEU A 110 5.38 -1.77 9.72
N ASP A 111 5.75 -3.01 10.03
CA ASP A 111 6.08 -4.01 9.02
C ASP A 111 4.79 -4.57 8.44
N TRP A 112 4.47 -4.13 7.22
CA TRP A 112 3.29 -4.57 6.47
C TRP A 112 3.23 -6.09 6.27
N LYS A 113 4.39 -6.78 6.31
CA LYS A 113 4.44 -8.24 6.25
C LYS A 113 3.79 -8.85 7.50
N VAL A 114 4.17 -8.36 8.68
CA VAL A 114 3.61 -8.80 9.96
C VAL A 114 2.12 -8.46 10.05
N ALA A 115 1.71 -7.27 9.61
CA ALA A 115 0.29 -6.88 9.60
C ALA A 115 -0.55 -7.77 8.67
N SER A 116 -0.02 -8.13 7.50
CA SER A 116 -0.70 -9.06 6.57
C SER A 116 -0.78 -10.48 7.12
N ASP A 117 0.30 -10.97 7.73
CA ASP A 117 0.33 -12.32 8.31
C ASP A 117 -0.62 -12.41 9.51
N LEU A 118 -0.71 -11.35 10.33
CA LEU A 118 -1.66 -11.25 11.43
C LEU A 118 -3.11 -11.19 10.94
N ALA A 119 -3.39 -10.40 9.89
CA ALA A 119 -4.72 -10.34 9.30
C ALA A 119 -5.14 -11.72 8.75
N LEU A 120 -4.23 -12.47 8.12
CA LEU A 120 -4.50 -13.82 7.64
C LEU A 120 -4.66 -14.82 8.79
N SER A 121 -3.88 -14.73 9.85
CA SER A 121 -4.00 -15.68 10.97
C SER A 121 -5.26 -15.44 11.82
N VAL A 122 -5.70 -14.19 11.96
CA VAL A 122 -6.82 -13.83 12.84
C VAL A 122 -8.16 -13.76 12.09
N LEU A 123 -8.19 -13.14 10.91
CA LEU A 123 -9.44 -12.88 10.19
C LEU A 123 -9.81 -14.02 9.22
N PHE A 124 -8.83 -14.74 8.67
CA PHE A 124 -9.12 -15.81 7.71
C PHE A 124 -9.89 -16.99 8.33
N PRO A 125 -9.56 -17.48 9.55
CA PRO A 125 -10.31 -18.57 10.16
C PRO A 125 -11.76 -18.19 10.44
N SER A 126 -12.00 -16.95 10.89
CA SER A 126 -13.33 -16.46 11.19
C SER A 126 -14.16 -16.28 9.91
N VAL A 127 -13.57 -15.78 8.81
CA VAL A 127 -14.25 -15.70 7.50
C VAL A 127 -14.58 -17.10 6.95
N VAL A 128 -13.66 -18.05 7.02
CA VAL A 128 -13.89 -19.44 6.59
C VAL A 128 -14.97 -20.10 7.46
N TRP A 129 -14.94 -19.87 8.77
CA TRP A 129 -15.94 -20.37 9.72
C TRP A 129 -17.34 -19.81 9.43
N PHE A 130 -17.47 -18.51 9.18
CA PHE A 130 -18.75 -17.90 8.78
C PHE A 130 -19.29 -18.46 7.46
N GLN A 131 -18.42 -18.72 6.48
CA GLN A 131 -18.82 -19.35 5.21
C GLN A 131 -19.26 -20.81 5.40
N LEU A 132 -18.56 -21.58 6.23
CA LEU A 132 -18.94 -22.95 6.61
C LEU A 132 -20.29 -22.98 7.33
N LEU A 133 -20.49 -22.14 8.34
CA LEU A 133 -21.76 -22.03 9.04
C LEU A 133 -22.91 -21.67 8.10
N LYS A 134 -22.68 -20.79 7.12
CA LYS A 134 -23.68 -20.44 6.10
C LYS A 134 -24.04 -21.62 5.19
N GLN A 135 -23.08 -22.47 4.84
CA GLN A 135 -23.34 -23.69 4.06
C GLN A 135 -24.07 -24.78 4.85
N ILE A 136 -23.80 -24.88 6.16
CA ILE A 136 -24.47 -25.85 7.04
C ILE A 136 -25.90 -25.38 7.35
N GLY A 137 -26.10 -24.10 7.70
CA GLY A 137 -27.42 -23.53 7.97
C GLY A 137 -28.32 -23.45 6.72
N GLY A 138 -27.74 -23.31 5.53
CA GLY A 138 -28.47 -23.34 4.26
C GLY A 138 -29.00 -24.72 3.85
N LYS A 139 -28.54 -25.81 4.46
CA LYS A 139 -28.98 -27.19 4.16
C LYS A 139 -30.08 -27.73 5.08
N ILE A 140 -30.41 -27.04 6.18
CA ILE A 140 -31.37 -27.57 7.18
C ILE A 140 -32.84 -27.18 6.87
N VAL A 141 -33.09 -26.26 5.94
CA VAL A 141 -34.45 -25.89 5.51
C VAL A 141 -34.74 -26.50 4.14
N LYS A 142 -35.01 -27.81 4.08
CA LYS A 142 -35.80 -28.51 3.03
C LYS A 142 -35.76 -30.03 3.27
N SER A 143 -36.51 -30.50 4.26
CA SER A 143 -37.05 -31.87 4.28
C SER A 143 -38.23 -31.90 5.23
N GLY A 144 -39.42 -31.63 4.70
CA GLY A 144 -40.66 -31.53 5.45
C GLY A 144 -41.74 -30.99 4.52
N GLY A 145 -42.27 -31.89 3.69
CA GLY A 145 -43.29 -31.65 2.67
C GLY A 145 -43.39 -32.86 1.77
#